data_AF-A0A954BSY6-F1
#
_entry.id   AF-A0A954BSY6-F1
#
_cell.length_a   1.000
_cell.length_b   1.000
_cell.length_c   1.000
_cell.angle_alpha   90.00
_cell.angle_beta   90.00
_cell.angle_gamma   90.00
#
_symmetry.space_group_name_H-M   'P 1'
#
loop_
_entity.id
_entity.type
_entity.pdbx_description
1 polymer ?
#
loop_
_entity_poly.entity_id
_entity_poly.type
_entity_poly.pdbx_seq_one_letter_code
_entity_poly.pdbx_strand_id
1 'polypeptide(L)'
;MTEEFDPRFTVKTRYWHKLEDGRVQCDICPRECKLREGQRGFCFVRANQGDEIVLTTWGRSSGYCIDPVEKKPLNHFLPGTPILSFGTAGCNLGCRFCQNWDISKSREVHTLTDQAKPDVIARAAEELGCRSVAFT
;
A
#
# COMPACT_ATOMS: atom_id res chain seq x y z
N MET A 1 20.43 -1.99 14.73
CA MET A 1 20.55 -2.70 13.45
C MET A 1 19.50 -2.12 12.53
N THR A 2 19.91 -1.41 11.48
CA THR A 2 18.99 -0.90 10.45
C THR A 2 18.36 -2.10 9.76
N GLU A 3 17.03 -2.24 9.81
CA GLU A 3 16.32 -3.18 8.94
C GLU A 3 16.68 -2.83 7.49
N GLU A 4 17.34 -3.74 6.80
CA GLU A 4 17.63 -3.57 5.38
C GLU A 4 16.37 -3.96 4.59
N PHE A 5 15.74 -2.97 3.95
CA PHE A 5 14.53 -3.22 3.16
C PHE A 5 14.86 -4.00 1.89
N ASP A 6 14.03 -4.97 1.53
CA ASP A 6 14.22 -5.76 0.31
C ASP A 6 14.16 -4.84 -0.93
N PRO A 7 15.24 -4.72 -1.71
CA PRO A 7 15.30 -3.80 -2.85
C PRO A 7 14.31 -4.16 -3.95
N ARG A 8 13.82 -5.41 -4.01
CA ARG A 8 12.82 -5.85 -5.01
C ARG A 8 11.45 -5.19 -4.82
N PHE A 9 11.14 -4.80 -3.59
CA PHE A 9 9.84 -4.24 -3.19
C PHE A 9 9.97 -2.79 -2.69
N THR A 10 11.15 -2.20 -2.85
CA THR A 10 11.44 -0.85 -2.36
C THR A 10 11.55 0.10 -3.54
N VAL A 11 10.75 1.17 -3.53
CA VAL A 11 10.75 2.19 -4.59
C VAL A 11 10.84 3.59 -3.99
N LYS A 12 11.64 4.44 -4.62
CA LYS A 12 11.79 5.86 -4.24
C LYS A 12 10.53 6.66 -4.61
N THR A 13 10.30 7.74 -3.88
CA THR A 13 9.25 8.72 -4.20
C THR A 13 9.81 10.14 -4.25
N ARG A 14 9.04 11.08 -4.79
CA ARG A 14 9.37 12.51 -4.91
C ARG A 14 8.57 13.38 -3.92
N TYR A 15 7.61 12.80 -3.20
CA TYR A 15 6.67 13.51 -2.33
C TYR A 15 7.17 13.56 -0.89
N TRP A 16 8.27 14.26 -0.69
CA TRP A 16 8.91 14.49 0.60
C TRP A 16 9.93 15.64 0.49
N HIS A 17 10.38 16.15 1.63
CA HIS A 17 11.46 17.13 1.68
C HIS A 17 12.35 16.95 2.91
N LYS A 18 13.57 17.50 2.86
CA LYS A 18 14.48 17.55 4.02
C LYS A 18 14.11 18.72 4.94
N LEU A 19 14.20 18.49 6.23
CA LEU A 19 14.07 19.49 7.28
C LEU A 19 15.46 19.99 7.69
N GLU A 20 15.52 21.20 8.25
CA GLU A 20 16.77 21.83 8.71
C GLU A 20 17.51 21.00 9.77
N ASP A 21 16.77 20.20 10.55
CA ASP A 21 17.32 19.33 11.60
C ASP A 21 17.81 17.96 11.09
N GLY A 22 17.87 17.78 9.76
CA GLY A 22 18.36 16.56 9.12
C GLY A 22 17.33 15.44 8.99
N ARG A 23 16.09 15.62 9.46
CA ARG A 23 15.01 14.67 9.19
C ARG A 23 14.46 14.82 7.78
N VAL A 24 13.74 13.80 7.31
CA VAL A 24 12.90 13.89 6.11
C VAL A 24 11.43 13.94 6.51
N GLN A 25 10.65 14.79 5.86
CA GLN A 25 9.20 14.81 6.01
C GLN A 25 8.53 14.14 4.81
N CYS A 26 7.67 13.16 5.05
CA CYS A 26 6.83 12.54 4.02
C CYS A 26 5.55 13.34 3.80
N ASP A 27 5.29 13.78 2.57
CA ASP A 27 4.15 14.68 2.23
C ASP A 27 2.97 13.94 1.57
N ILE A 28 3.02 12.60 1.51
CA ILE A 28 2.04 11.78 0.78
C ILE A 28 0.67 11.73 1.45
N CYS A 29 0.61 11.95 2.75
CA CYS A 29 -0.65 11.91 3.49
C CYS A 29 -0.65 12.95 4.61
N PRO A 30 -1.82 13.29 5.19
CA PRO A 30 -1.95 14.35 6.19
C PRO A 30 -1.22 14.10 7.52
N ARG A 31 -0.50 12.98 7.67
CA ARG A 31 0.31 12.68 8.86
C ARG A 31 1.66 13.40 8.87
N GLU A 32 2.17 13.80 7.71
CA GLU A 32 3.41 14.57 7.56
C GLU A 32 4.56 13.99 8.42
N CYS A 33 4.77 12.67 8.35
CA CYS A 33 5.71 12.00 9.24
C CYS A 33 7.14 12.54 9.04
N LYS A 34 7.76 12.99 10.13
CA LYS A 34 9.13 13.52 10.18
C LYS A 34 10.07 12.44 10.69
N LEU A 35 10.84 11.84 9.80
CA LEU A 35 11.56 10.58 10.02
C LEU A 35 13.08 10.80 10.05
N ARG A 36 13.74 10.17 11.02
CA ARG A 36 15.19 9.96 11.02
C ARG A 36 15.55 8.76 10.16
N GLU A 37 16.81 8.64 9.77
CA GLU A 37 17.30 7.48 8.99
C GLU A 37 16.89 6.15 9.63
N GLY A 38 16.41 5.22 8.80
CA GLY A 38 15.90 3.91 9.22
C GLY A 38 14.53 3.92 9.91
N GLN A 39 13.92 5.09 10.17
CA GLN A 39 12.58 5.13 10.77
C GLN A 39 11.48 4.91 9.73
N ARG A 40 10.43 4.20 10.16
CA ARG A 40 9.19 4.05 9.39
C ARG A 40 8.17 5.12 9.77
N GLY A 41 7.36 5.54 8.79
CA GLY A 41 6.18 6.37 9.00
C GLY A 41 5.08 5.63 9.75
N PHE A 42 4.05 6.37 10.14
CA PHE A 42 2.90 5.82 10.87
C PHE A 42 2.23 4.65 10.14
N CYS A 43 2.21 4.69 8.80
CA CYS A 43 1.64 3.63 7.97
C CYS A 43 2.50 2.36 7.86
N PHE A 44 3.71 2.35 8.43
CA PHE A 44 4.70 1.25 8.39
C PHE A 44 5.23 0.84 7.01
N VAL A 45 4.61 1.27 5.92
CA VAL A 45 5.03 0.96 4.54
C VAL A 45 5.90 2.02 3.89
N ARG A 46 6.11 3.14 4.56
CA ARG A 46 7.06 4.17 4.14
C ARG A 46 8.16 4.32 5.18
N ALA A 47 9.38 4.51 4.73
CA ALA A 47 10.54 4.66 5.59
C ALA A 47 11.49 5.72 5.07
N ASN A 48 12.31 6.27 5.96
CA ASN A 48 13.50 7.01 5.57
C ASN A 48 14.65 6.01 5.34
N GLN A 49 15.15 5.95 4.11
CA GLN A 49 16.32 5.15 3.74
C GLN A 49 17.24 5.99 2.85
N GLY A 50 18.47 6.23 3.32
CA GLY A 50 19.45 7.07 2.62
C GLY A 50 19.03 8.54 2.56
N ASP A 51 18.43 9.06 3.63
CA ASP A 51 17.86 10.41 3.70
C ASP A 51 16.80 10.71 2.62
N GLU A 52 16.04 9.69 2.22
CA GLU A 52 14.94 9.78 1.26
C GLU A 52 13.73 8.96 1.73
N ILE A 53 12.51 9.38 1.39
CA ILE A 53 11.32 8.54 1.61
C ILE A 53 11.23 7.46 0.53
N VAL A 54 11.12 6.20 0.99
CA VAL A 54 10.85 5.03 0.14
C VAL A 54 9.52 4.38 0.50
N LEU A 55 8.87 3.73 -0.47
CA LEU A 55 7.78 2.76 -0.24
C LEU A 55 8.40 1.37 -0.17
N THR A 56 8.06 0.56 0.82
CA THR A 56 8.69 -0.75 1.09
C THR A 56 7.81 -1.95 0.73
N THR A 57 6.67 -1.70 0.08
CA THR A 57 5.64 -2.71 -0.25
C THR A 57 5.27 -2.76 -1.72
N TRP A 58 6.11 -2.19 -2.60
CA TRP A 58 5.83 -2.13 -4.02
C TRP A 58 5.62 -3.53 -4.62
N GLY A 59 4.58 -3.68 -5.44
CA GLY A 59 4.32 -4.91 -6.17
C GLY A 59 3.92 -6.11 -5.29
N ARG A 60 3.42 -5.87 -4.07
CA ARG A 60 2.92 -6.91 -3.17
C ARG A 60 1.49 -6.63 -2.72
N SER A 61 0.70 -7.68 -2.53
CA SER A 61 -0.67 -7.57 -2.02
C SER A 61 -0.86 -8.36 -0.73
N SER A 62 -1.79 -7.90 0.10
CA SER A 62 -2.30 -8.62 1.27
C SER A 62 -3.38 -9.65 0.94
N GLY A 63 -3.71 -9.81 -0.35
CA GLY A 63 -4.65 -10.81 -0.84
C GLY A 63 -5.54 -10.27 -1.96
N TYR A 64 -6.14 -11.21 -2.69
CA TYR A 64 -7.06 -10.96 -3.78
C TYR A 64 -8.47 -11.48 -3.46
N CYS A 65 -9.48 -10.81 -3.98
CA CYS A 65 -10.85 -11.26 -3.89
C CYS A 65 -11.61 -10.86 -5.16
N ILE A 66 -12.44 -11.75 -5.70
CA ILE A 66 -13.38 -11.43 -6.77
C ILE A 66 -14.75 -11.28 -6.12
N ASP A 67 -15.32 -10.09 -6.27
CA ASP A 67 -16.65 -9.75 -5.77
C ASP A 67 -17.51 -9.21 -6.92
N PRO A 68 -18.84 -9.16 -6.78
CA PRO A 68 -19.66 -8.32 -7.65
C PRO A 68 -19.33 -6.83 -7.44
N VAL A 69 -19.39 -6.03 -8.50
CA VAL A 69 -19.07 -4.59 -8.46
C VAL A 69 -19.92 -3.81 -7.45
N GLU A 70 -21.12 -4.31 -7.13
CA GLU A 70 -22.05 -3.77 -6.13
C GLU A 70 -21.48 -3.71 -4.71
N LYS A 71 -20.40 -4.45 -4.41
CA LYS A 71 -19.69 -4.33 -3.13
C LYS A 71 -18.92 -3.00 -3.02
N LYS A 72 -18.67 -2.31 -4.13
CA LYS A 72 -17.98 -1.02 -4.15
C LYS A 72 -18.98 0.13 -4.04
N PRO A 73 -18.59 1.27 -3.44
CA PRO A 73 -19.47 2.42 -3.26
C PRO A 73 -19.65 3.22 -4.56
N LEU A 74 -20.11 2.56 -5.63
CA LEU A 74 -20.30 3.13 -6.97
C LEU A 74 -21.77 2.96 -7.38
N ASN A 75 -22.43 4.06 -7.74
CA ASN A 75 -23.83 4.01 -8.16
C ASN A 75 -23.97 3.59 -9.62
N HIS A 76 -24.73 2.51 -9.89
CA HIS A 76 -25.06 2.02 -11.23
C HIS A 76 -23.84 1.87 -12.17
N PHE A 77 -22.72 1.42 -11.63
CA PHE A 77 -21.48 1.22 -12.37
C PHE A 77 -21.31 -0.25 -12.75
N LEU A 78 -21.45 -0.56 -14.05
CA LEU A 78 -21.31 -1.90 -14.63
C LEU A 78 -22.05 -3.04 -13.87
N PRO A 79 -23.39 -2.95 -13.68
CA PRO A 79 -24.13 -3.90 -12.83
C PRO A 79 -23.90 -5.36 -13.18
N GLY A 80 -23.78 -6.20 -12.15
CA GLY A 80 -23.60 -7.65 -12.26
C GLY A 80 -22.22 -8.10 -12.74
N THR A 81 -21.29 -7.18 -12.99
CA THR A 81 -19.94 -7.54 -13.47
C THR A 81 -19.00 -7.87 -12.31
N PRO A 82 -18.09 -8.85 -12.49
CA PRO A 82 -17.09 -9.17 -11.47
C PRO A 82 -15.99 -8.10 -11.43
N ILE A 83 -15.50 -7.82 -10.22
CA ILE A 83 -14.39 -6.92 -9.95
C ILE A 83 -13.26 -7.62 -9.19
N LEU A 84 -12.04 -7.53 -9.71
CA LEU A 84 -10.85 -8.01 -9.02
C LEU A 84 -10.43 -6.99 -7.97
N SER A 85 -10.55 -7.35 -6.69
CA SER A 85 -10.17 -6.51 -5.56
C SER A 85 -8.84 -6.96 -4.98
N PHE A 86 -7.98 -6.02 -4.64
CA PHE A 86 -6.74 -6.28 -3.90
C PHE A 86 -6.39 -5.10 -3.00
N GLY A 87 -5.55 -5.35 -1.99
CA GLY A 87 -5.05 -4.31 -1.09
C GLY A 87 -3.57 -4.49 -0.77
N THR A 88 -2.99 -3.49 -0.12
CA THR A 88 -1.64 -3.56 0.46
C THR A 88 -1.69 -3.41 1.98
N ALA A 89 -0.59 -3.75 2.66
CA ALA A 89 -0.46 -3.50 4.10
C ALA A 89 -0.35 -2.00 4.38
N GLY A 90 -0.67 -1.63 5.63
CA GLY A 90 -0.46 -0.28 6.15
C GLY A 90 -1.59 0.70 5.84
N CYS A 91 -1.82 1.64 6.77
CA CYS A 91 -2.79 2.71 6.61
C CYS A 91 -2.30 3.98 7.31
N ASN A 92 -2.64 5.16 6.77
CA ASN A 92 -2.36 6.43 7.44
C ASN A 92 -3.35 6.74 8.60
N LEU A 93 -4.46 6.00 8.67
CA LEU A 93 -5.50 6.13 9.68
C LEU A 93 -5.27 5.20 10.88
N GLY A 94 -5.67 5.66 12.06
CA GLY A 94 -5.59 4.91 13.32
C GLY A 94 -6.95 4.42 13.81
N CYS A 95 -7.80 3.89 12.92
CA CYS A 95 -9.18 3.52 13.23
C CYS A 95 -9.27 2.58 14.45
N ARG A 96 -10.21 2.86 15.37
CA ARG A 96 -10.47 2.03 16.56
C ARG A 96 -11.20 0.74 16.22
N PHE A 97 -12.09 0.78 15.22
CA PHE A 97 -12.95 -0.32 14.79
C PHE A 97 -12.63 -0.73 13.35
N CYS A 98 -11.34 -0.86 13.03
CA CYS A 98 -10.94 -1.26 11.68
C CYS A 98 -11.32 -2.74 11.45
N GLN A 99 -12.10 -3.01 10.41
CA GLN A 99 -12.41 -4.40 10.01
C GLN A 99 -11.18 -5.11 9.45
N ASN A 100 -10.29 -4.35 8.82
CA ASN A 100 -9.04 -4.82 8.21
C ASN A 100 -7.82 -4.48 9.11
N TRP A 101 -8.00 -4.58 10.44
CA TRP A 101 -6.98 -4.16 11.42
C TRP A 101 -5.70 -5.00 11.32
N ASP A 102 -5.87 -6.26 10.98
CA ASP A 102 -4.85 -7.29 10.78
C ASP A 102 -3.86 -6.90 9.67
N ILE A 103 -4.31 -6.24 8.60
CA ILE A 103 -3.44 -5.75 7.52
C ILE A 103 -3.04 -4.27 7.66
N SER A 104 -3.92 -3.43 8.21
CA SER A 104 -3.70 -1.97 8.29
C SER A 104 -2.74 -1.55 9.40
N LYS A 105 -2.64 -2.35 10.48
CA LYS A 105 -1.70 -2.13 11.59
C LYS A 105 -0.53 -3.11 11.61
N SER A 106 -0.45 -4.01 10.63
CA SER A 106 0.65 -4.97 10.58
C SER A 106 1.98 -4.26 10.35
N ARG A 107 2.91 -4.49 11.27
CA ARG A 107 4.34 -4.25 11.07
C ARG A 107 4.98 -5.36 10.24
N GLU A 108 4.32 -6.50 10.18
CA GLU A 108 4.75 -7.68 9.46
C GLU A 108 4.31 -7.54 8.01
N VAL A 109 5.17 -6.90 7.22
CA VAL A 109 5.09 -6.92 5.76
C VAL A 109 5.15 -8.36 5.22
N HIS A 110 5.47 -9.34 6.06
CA HIS A 110 5.47 -10.77 5.75
C HIS A 110 4.09 -11.34 5.40
N THR A 111 2.98 -10.68 5.77
CA THR A 111 1.64 -11.09 5.32
C THR A 111 1.35 -10.75 3.85
N LEU A 112 2.25 -9.99 3.18
CA LEU A 112 2.13 -9.70 1.76
C LEU A 112 2.75 -10.81 0.90
N THR A 113 2.03 -11.91 0.70
CA THR A 113 2.54 -13.09 -0.02
C THR A 113 2.37 -13.00 -1.52
N ASP A 114 1.39 -12.23 -2.00
CA ASP A 114 0.98 -12.32 -3.40
C ASP A 114 1.64 -11.21 -4.24
N GLN A 115 2.08 -11.57 -5.45
CA GLN A 115 2.64 -10.61 -6.40
C GLN A 115 1.53 -9.69 -6.91
N ALA A 116 1.79 -8.39 -6.90
CA ALA A 116 0.84 -7.35 -7.30
C ALA A 116 1.51 -6.32 -8.22
N LYS A 117 2.37 -6.79 -9.13
CA LYS A 117 2.90 -5.93 -10.19
C LYS A 117 1.77 -5.54 -11.13
N PRO A 118 1.80 -4.32 -11.73
CA PRO A 118 0.73 -3.84 -12.59
C PRO A 118 0.33 -4.80 -13.71
N ASP A 119 1.31 -5.44 -14.35
CA ASP A 119 1.09 -6.41 -15.42
C ASP A 119 0.46 -7.72 -14.93
N VAL A 120 0.82 -8.16 -13.72
CA VAL A 120 0.22 -9.34 -13.08
C VAL A 120 -1.25 -9.08 -12.74
N ILE A 121 -1.56 -7.90 -12.18
CA ILE A 121 -2.94 -7.51 -11.84
C ILE A 121 -3.80 -7.42 -13.12
N ALA A 122 -3.29 -6.79 -14.18
CA ALA A 122 -4.02 -6.64 -15.43
C ALA A 122 -4.32 -8.00 -16.08
N ARG A 123 -3.31 -8.90 -16.17
CA ARG A 123 -3.50 -10.25 -16.70
C ARG A 123 -4.48 -11.06 -15.86
N ALA A 124 -4.35 -11.03 -14.54
CA ALA A 124 -5.28 -11.74 -13.65
C ALA A 124 -6.73 -11.25 -13.83
N ALA A 125 -6.94 -9.94 -14.00
CA ALA A 125 -8.28 -9.42 -14.25
C ALA A 125 -8.86 -9.91 -15.58
N GLU A 126 -8.06 -9.93 -16.65
CA GLU A 126 -8.45 -10.43 -17.96
C GLU A 126 -8.77 -11.93 -17.93
N GLU A 127 -7.86 -12.74 -17.38
CA GLU A 127 -7.99 -14.21 -17.28
C GLU A 127 -9.22 -14.62 -16.45
N LEU A 128 -9.54 -13.85 -15.40
CA LEU A 128 -10.67 -14.12 -14.51
C LEU A 128 -11.98 -13.43 -14.98
N GLY A 129 -11.98 -12.81 -16.16
CA GLY A 129 -13.16 -12.16 -16.74
C GLY A 129 -13.65 -10.93 -15.95
N CYS A 130 -12.79 -10.32 -15.13
CA CYS A 130 -13.09 -9.14 -14.35
C CYS A 130 -13.07 -7.89 -15.24
N ARG A 131 -14.19 -7.15 -15.29
CA ARG A 131 -14.27 -5.90 -16.08
C ARG A 131 -13.67 -4.70 -15.37
N SER A 132 -13.25 -4.86 -14.13
CA SER A 132 -12.73 -3.79 -13.28
C SER A 132 -11.72 -4.32 -12.27
N VAL A 133 -10.87 -3.42 -11.79
CA VAL A 133 -9.94 -3.67 -10.69
C VAL A 133 -10.21 -2.63 -9.59
N ALA A 134 -10.31 -3.08 -8.35
CA ALA A 134 -10.38 -2.22 -7.17
C ALA A 134 -9.12 -2.38 -6.32
N PHE A 135 -8.46 -1.26 -6.05
CA PHE A 135 -7.37 -1.19 -5.09
C PHE A 135 -7.87 -0.50 -3.80
N THR A 136 -7.66 -1.13 -2.65
CA THR A 136 -8.17 -0.65 -1.35
C THR A 136 -7.09 -0.61 -0.29
#